data_AF-A0A1Q3V7E7-F1
#
_entry.id   AF-A0A1Q3V7E7-F1
#
_cell.length_a   1.000
_cell.length_b   1.000
_cell.length_c   1.000
_cell.angle_alpha   90.00
_cell.angle_beta   90.00
_cell.angle_gamma   90.00
#
_symmetry.space_group_name_H-M   'P 1'
#
loop_
_entity.id
_entity.type
_entity.pdbx_description
1 polymer ?
#
loop_
_entity_poly.entity_id
_entity_poly.type
_entity_poly.pdbx_seq_one_letter_code
_entity_poly.pdbx_strand_id
1 'polypeptide(L)'
;MHAARRISASLVCLALGFGHAAAKTLEVGPDAAFKKPSDAIAAAANGDTVAIAPGQYFDCAIVRQSALTIQGTGPGVVLTDRTCAGKALLVVAGRSIVVRDLTLQRARVPDGNGAGIRYEGGNLTVERVQFLNNENGILGGDARDGTVRIVDSVFQQNGRCARACAHGAYLGHVKLVRIERSRFLETRQGHHVKSRALRTEVIDCDIADGPNGTSSYLIEIPNGGSLLVRGSRLEKGPMTENAATAISIGAEGVQQPTEQILIEGSTFTNDQSRPTIFVRNITATPADLRGNVFKGQVRPFEGDGALR
;
A
#
# COMPACT_ATOMS: atom_id res chain seq x y z
N MET A 1 34.92 67.30 41.16
CA MET A 1 35.75 66.43 40.31
C MET A 1 35.09 65.05 40.30
N HIS A 2 34.27 64.76 39.28
CA HIS A 2 34.53 63.81 38.18
C HIS A 2 34.54 62.34 38.64
N ALA A 3 33.83 61.38 38.05
CA ALA A 3 32.94 61.34 36.89
C ALA A 3 32.11 60.03 36.97
N ALA A 4 30.84 60.05 36.58
CA ALA A 4 30.00 58.85 36.49
C ALA A 4 30.16 58.19 35.10
N ARG A 5 30.64 56.95 35.08
CA ARG A 5 30.78 56.12 33.86
C ARG A 5 29.40 55.68 33.37
N ARG A 6 29.06 56.02 32.13
CA ARG A 6 27.94 55.43 31.38
C ARG A 6 28.43 54.18 30.65
N ILE A 7 27.89 53.02 31.00
CA ILE A 7 28.08 51.77 30.27
C ILE A 7 26.95 51.68 29.25
N SER A 8 27.27 51.75 27.96
CA SER A 8 26.31 51.49 26.89
C SER A 8 26.36 50.00 26.56
N ALA A 9 25.25 49.29 26.79
CA ALA A 9 25.08 47.91 26.35
C ALA A 9 24.48 47.92 24.94
N SER A 10 25.27 47.55 23.94
CA SER A 10 24.79 47.34 22.57
C SER A 10 24.13 45.97 22.48
N LEU A 11 22.80 45.96 22.30
CA LEU A 11 22.04 44.75 21.98
C LEU A 11 22.28 44.40 20.50
N VAL A 12 23.00 43.32 20.23
CA VAL A 12 23.11 42.75 18.88
C VAL A 12 21.99 41.73 18.72
N CYS A 13 20.92 42.11 18.02
CA CYS A 13 19.89 41.18 17.57
C CYS A 13 20.40 40.39 16.37
N LEU A 14 20.88 39.17 16.61
CA LEU A 14 21.22 38.22 15.55
C LEU A 14 19.92 37.63 14.98
N ALA A 15 19.45 38.17 13.85
CA ALA A 15 18.35 37.59 13.10
C ALA A 15 18.84 36.31 12.40
N LEU A 16 18.61 35.15 13.02
CA LEU A 16 18.77 33.85 12.37
C LEU A 16 17.68 33.71 11.31
N GLY A 17 18.01 34.07 10.07
CA GLY A 17 17.19 33.73 8.91
C GLY A 17 17.16 32.22 8.74
N PHE A 18 16.09 31.57 9.19
CA PHE A 18 15.76 30.20 8.78
C PHE A 18 15.35 30.23 7.31
N GLY A 19 16.33 30.22 6.40
CA GLY A 19 16.08 29.96 5.00
C GLY A 19 15.52 28.55 4.87
N HIS A 20 14.20 28.42 4.72
CA HIS A 20 13.62 27.19 4.20
C HIS A 20 14.16 27.04 2.77
N ALA A 21 15.13 26.15 2.58
CA ALA A 21 15.57 25.77 1.25
C ALA A 21 14.34 25.30 0.47
N ALA A 22 14.04 25.96 -0.64
CA ALA A 22 12.90 25.60 -1.47
C ALA A 22 13.09 24.16 -1.99
N ALA A 23 12.03 23.37 -1.92
CA ALA A 23 11.98 22.02 -2.48
C ALA A 23 12.38 22.05 -3.96
N LYS A 24 13.34 21.20 -4.34
CA LYS A 24 13.85 21.10 -5.71
C LYS A 24 13.15 19.98 -6.46
N THR A 25 13.14 20.11 -7.79
CA THR A 25 12.78 19.00 -8.69
C THR A 25 14.05 18.44 -9.32
N LEU A 26 14.29 17.14 -9.14
CA LEU A 26 15.37 16.39 -9.75
C LEU A 26 14.80 15.59 -10.93
N GLU A 27 15.21 15.95 -12.14
CA GLU A 27 14.73 15.31 -13.36
C GLU A 27 15.54 14.04 -13.68
N VAL A 28 14.83 12.98 -14.03
CA VAL A 28 15.37 11.70 -14.45
C VAL A 28 14.94 11.38 -15.87
N GLY A 29 15.87 11.03 -16.75
CA GLY A 29 15.57 10.70 -18.13
C GLY A 29 16.81 10.62 -19.01
N PRO A 30 16.66 10.16 -20.27
CA PRO A 30 17.76 10.10 -21.22
C PRO A 30 18.49 11.44 -21.41
N ASP A 31 17.75 12.55 -21.36
CA ASP A 31 18.28 13.90 -21.56
C ASP A 31 18.47 14.69 -20.24
N ALA A 32 18.01 14.16 -19.12
CA ALA A 32 18.08 14.84 -17.82
C ALA A 32 19.45 14.67 -17.16
N ALA A 33 19.73 15.46 -16.10
CA ALA A 33 20.96 15.37 -15.34
C ALA A 33 21.16 13.98 -14.71
N PHE A 34 20.08 13.38 -14.20
CA PHE A 34 20.09 12.01 -13.70
C PHE A 34 19.58 11.05 -14.77
N LYS A 35 20.32 9.99 -15.05
CA LYS A 35 19.89 8.96 -16.02
C LYS A 35 19.07 7.85 -15.38
N LYS A 36 19.15 7.69 -14.05
CA LYS A 36 18.48 6.64 -13.29
C LYS A 36 17.69 7.21 -12.11
N PRO A 37 16.51 6.63 -11.78
CA PRO A 37 15.76 6.99 -10.59
C PRO A 37 16.59 6.89 -9.30
N SER A 38 17.40 5.85 -9.16
CA SER A 38 18.24 5.62 -7.98
C SER A 38 19.25 6.74 -7.73
N ASP A 39 19.89 7.25 -8.77
CA ASP A 39 20.86 8.35 -8.68
C ASP A 39 20.18 9.64 -8.20
N ALA A 40 19.01 9.98 -8.76
CA ALA A 40 18.26 11.15 -8.34
C ALA A 40 17.71 11.02 -6.92
N ILE A 41 17.15 9.85 -6.56
CA ILE A 41 16.65 9.58 -5.21
C ILE A 41 17.79 9.65 -4.18
N ALA A 42 18.99 9.15 -4.52
CA ALA A 42 20.15 9.26 -3.64
C ALA A 42 20.62 10.70 -3.44
N ALA A 43 20.50 11.55 -4.47
CA ALA A 43 20.89 12.96 -4.43
C ALA A 43 19.83 13.90 -3.82
N ALA A 44 18.57 13.46 -3.76
CA ALA A 44 17.46 14.27 -3.24
C ALA A 44 17.62 14.59 -1.75
N ALA A 45 17.13 15.77 -1.36
CA ALA A 45 16.92 16.17 0.02
C ALA A 45 15.47 15.92 0.47
N ASN A 46 15.21 16.13 1.77
CA ASN A 46 13.85 16.09 2.28
C ASN A 46 12.99 17.18 1.63
N GLY A 47 11.75 16.85 1.26
CA GLY A 47 10.83 17.79 0.63
C GLY A 47 10.94 17.88 -0.90
N ASP A 48 11.99 17.31 -1.50
CA ASP A 48 12.21 17.38 -2.95
C ASP A 48 11.18 16.55 -3.74
N THR A 49 11.20 16.74 -5.06
CA THR A 49 10.50 15.90 -6.03
C THR A 49 11.49 15.26 -6.99
N VAL A 50 11.38 13.95 -7.21
CA VAL A 50 12.07 13.23 -8.28
C VAL A 50 11.06 13.03 -9.42
N ALA A 51 11.29 13.71 -10.54
CA ALA A 51 10.42 13.69 -11.71
C ALA A 51 11.04 12.79 -12.79
N ILE A 52 10.38 11.68 -13.11
CA ILE A 52 10.92 10.62 -13.96
C ILE A 52 10.21 10.63 -15.32
N ALA A 53 10.99 10.87 -16.39
CA ALA A 53 10.52 10.83 -17.76
C ALA A 53 10.09 9.41 -18.18
N PRO A 54 9.17 9.28 -19.16
CA PRO A 54 8.82 7.98 -19.74
C PRO A 54 10.05 7.18 -20.16
N GLY A 55 10.04 5.89 -19.83
CA GLY A 55 11.19 5.01 -20.04
C GLY A 55 11.12 3.76 -19.17
N GLN A 56 11.88 2.75 -19.56
CA GLN A 56 12.05 1.52 -18.80
C GLN A 56 13.40 1.53 -18.08
N TYR A 57 13.34 1.50 -16.74
CA TYR A 57 14.50 1.61 -15.87
C TYR A 57 14.73 0.28 -15.14
N PHE A 58 15.81 -0.43 -15.50
CA PHE A 58 16.28 -1.63 -14.79
C PHE A 58 17.06 -1.22 -13.54
N ASP A 59 16.33 -0.74 -12.54
CA ASP A 59 16.88 0.04 -11.44
C ASP A 59 16.10 -0.18 -10.14
N CYS A 60 16.70 0.19 -9.02
CA CYS A 60 16.06 0.15 -7.71
C CYS A 60 16.61 1.26 -6.82
N ALA A 61 15.81 1.72 -5.85
CA ALA A 61 16.23 2.77 -4.94
C ALA A 61 15.86 2.47 -3.48
N ILE A 62 16.71 2.97 -2.56
CA ILE A 62 16.40 3.05 -1.13
C ILE A 62 16.09 4.51 -0.83
N VAL A 63 14.84 4.80 -0.53
CA VAL A 63 14.32 6.14 -0.23
C VAL A 63 14.51 6.42 1.25
N ARG A 64 15.56 7.18 1.60
CA ARG A 64 15.89 7.55 2.99
C ARG A 64 15.36 8.92 3.38
N GLN A 65 15.15 9.77 2.40
CA GLN A 65 14.62 11.12 2.55
C GLN A 65 13.17 11.06 3.03
N SER A 66 12.75 12.06 3.79
CA SER A 66 11.35 12.26 4.19
C SER A 66 10.71 13.40 3.39
N ALA A 67 9.38 13.40 3.30
CA ALA A 67 8.63 14.37 2.50
C ALA A 67 9.01 14.37 1.00
N LEU A 68 9.52 13.26 0.48
CA LEU A 68 9.92 13.12 -0.93
C LEU A 68 8.71 12.71 -1.79
N THR A 69 8.56 13.37 -2.94
CA THR A 69 7.68 12.89 -4.02
C THR A 69 8.52 12.20 -5.09
N ILE A 70 8.11 11.00 -5.51
CA ILE A 70 8.66 10.27 -6.66
C ILE A 70 7.51 10.16 -7.67
N GLN A 71 7.65 10.79 -8.83
CA GLN A 71 6.56 10.88 -9.80
C GLN A 71 7.01 10.61 -11.23
N GLY A 72 6.17 9.91 -11.99
CA GLY A 72 6.29 9.90 -13.43
C GLY A 72 5.81 11.21 -14.05
N THR A 73 6.45 11.67 -15.12
CA THR A 73 6.02 12.88 -15.86
C THR A 73 5.06 12.57 -17.01
N GLY A 74 4.78 11.29 -17.26
CA GLY A 74 3.87 10.83 -18.30
C GLY A 74 3.65 9.31 -18.28
N PRO A 75 2.82 8.76 -19.17
CA PRO A 75 2.62 7.32 -19.28
C PRO A 75 3.92 6.62 -19.71
N GLY A 76 4.10 5.37 -19.27
CA GLY A 76 5.24 4.54 -19.69
C GLY A 76 6.50 4.71 -18.85
N VAL A 77 6.40 5.30 -17.64
CA VAL A 77 7.50 5.30 -16.66
C VAL A 77 7.49 3.97 -15.90
N VAL A 78 8.49 3.14 -16.15
CA VAL A 78 8.54 1.76 -15.64
C VAL A 78 9.81 1.52 -14.84
N LEU A 79 9.68 1.14 -13.56
CA LEU A 79 10.77 0.60 -12.74
C LEU A 79 10.71 -0.94 -12.71
N THR A 80 11.84 -1.53 -13.07
CA THR A 80 12.04 -2.86 -13.65
C THR A 80 12.94 -3.88 -12.96
N ASP A 81 12.47 -5.06 -12.53
CA ASP A 81 13.26 -6.29 -12.29
C ASP A 81 14.34 -6.25 -11.17
N ARG A 82 15.21 -5.23 -11.15
CA ARG A 82 16.30 -5.05 -10.19
C ARG A 82 15.73 -4.67 -8.84
N THR A 83 16.17 -5.34 -7.78
CA THR A 83 15.74 -5.06 -6.41
C THR A 83 16.90 -4.57 -5.55
N CYS A 84 16.56 -3.75 -4.56
CA CYS A 84 17.49 -3.17 -3.60
C CYS A 84 17.36 -3.87 -2.24
N ALA A 85 18.50 -4.04 -1.57
CA ALA A 85 18.61 -4.68 -0.25
C ALA A 85 17.96 -6.07 -0.15
N GLY A 86 17.85 -6.79 -1.26
CA GLY A 86 17.13 -8.08 -1.33
C GLY A 86 15.63 -7.96 -1.03
N LYS A 87 15.03 -6.77 -1.20
CA LYS A 87 13.67 -6.45 -0.75
C LYS A 87 12.73 -6.02 -1.88
N ALA A 88 13.03 -4.93 -2.59
CA ALA A 88 12.06 -4.30 -3.50
C ALA A 88 12.68 -3.41 -4.58
N LEU A 89 11.88 -3.00 -5.56
CA LEU A 89 12.26 -1.94 -6.51
C LEU A 89 12.44 -0.60 -5.78
N LEU A 90 11.49 -0.26 -4.91
CA LEU A 90 11.59 0.89 -4.00
C LEU A 90 11.54 0.41 -2.54
N VAL A 91 12.63 0.61 -1.80
CA VAL A 91 12.66 0.41 -0.34
C VAL A 91 12.44 1.75 0.32
N VAL A 92 11.26 1.94 0.90
CA VAL A 92 10.80 3.22 1.45
C VAL A 92 11.02 3.24 2.96
N ALA A 93 12.15 3.83 3.38
CA ALA A 93 12.56 3.99 4.78
C ALA A 93 12.24 5.38 5.34
N GLY A 94 12.14 6.39 4.47
CA GLY A 94 11.74 7.74 4.83
C GLY A 94 10.26 7.87 5.17
N ARG A 95 9.90 8.99 5.80
CA ARG A 95 8.52 9.28 6.26
C ARG A 95 7.83 10.26 5.31
N SER A 96 6.51 10.13 5.15
CA SER A 96 5.69 11.03 4.32
C SER A 96 6.11 11.02 2.86
N ILE A 97 6.16 9.83 2.27
CA ILE A 97 6.59 9.61 0.89
C ILE A 97 5.37 9.54 -0.01
N VAL A 98 5.46 10.17 -1.18
CA VAL A 98 4.47 10.02 -2.25
C VAL A 98 5.12 9.33 -3.43
N VAL A 99 4.51 8.25 -3.90
CA VAL A 99 4.88 7.57 -5.15
C VAL A 99 3.69 7.65 -6.09
N ARG A 100 3.87 8.24 -7.27
CA ARG A 100 2.75 8.43 -8.20
C ARG A 100 3.11 8.26 -9.67
N ASP A 101 2.14 7.85 -10.47
CA ASP A 101 2.25 7.83 -11.94
C ASP A 101 3.40 6.94 -12.45
N LEU A 102 3.62 5.79 -11.81
CA LEU A 102 4.67 4.81 -12.16
C LEU A 102 4.10 3.41 -12.41
N THR A 103 4.82 2.61 -13.18
CA THR A 103 4.67 1.15 -13.20
C THR A 103 5.85 0.51 -12.47
N LEU A 104 5.57 -0.32 -11.47
CA LEU A 104 6.51 -1.09 -10.67
C LEU A 104 6.29 -2.57 -10.97
N GLN A 105 7.23 -3.24 -11.64
CA GLN A 105 6.98 -4.59 -12.14
C GLN A 105 8.14 -5.58 -12.00
N ARG A 106 7.78 -6.86 -12.00
CA ARG A 106 8.71 -8.00 -12.00
C ARG A 106 9.72 -8.02 -10.84
N ALA A 107 9.39 -7.44 -9.69
CA ALA A 107 10.21 -7.57 -8.49
C ALA A 107 10.29 -9.04 -8.05
N ARG A 108 11.52 -9.58 -7.97
CA ARG A 108 11.82 -10.94 -7.52
C ARG A 108 13.01 -10.90 -6.58
N VAL A 109 12.94 -11.65 -5.47
CA VAL A 109 14.07 -11.81 -4.53
C VAL A 109 14.20 -13.28 -4.12
N PRO A 110 15.38 -13.75 -3.67
CA PRO A 110 15.59 -15.15 -3.29
C PRO A 110 14.63 -15.69 -2.21
N ASP A 111 14.16 -14.81 -1.31
CA ASP A 111 13.24 -15.17 -0.23
C ASP A 111 11.78 -15.33 -0.71
N GLY A 112 11.49 -15.01 -1.97
CA GLY A 112 10.18 -15.17 -2.57
C GLY A 112 9.16 -14.09 -2.18
N ASN A 113 9.61 -12.97 -1.62
CA ASN A 113 8.75 -11.87 -1.16
C ASN A 113 9.13 -10.49 -1.74
N GLY A 114 9.73 -10.46 -2.93
CA GLY A 114 10.22 -9.26 -3.59
C GLY A 114 9.09 -8.30 -3.92
N ALA A 115 9.20 -7.03 -3.54
CA ALA A 115 8.08 -6.09 -3.66
C ALA A 115 8.29 -5.01 -4.71
N GLY A 116 7.21 -4.48 -5.28
CA GLY A 116 7.26 -3.18 -5.97
C GLY A 116 7.71 -2.09 -4.99
N ILE A 117 7.04 -2.02 -3.84
CA ILE A 117 7.45 -1.18 -2.69
C ILE A 117 7.63 -2.05 -1.45
N ARG A 118 8.79 -1.94 -0.79
CA ARG A 118 8.97 -2.34 0.61
C ARG A 118 8.75 -1.10 1.49
N TYR A 119 7.68 -1.11 2.27
CA TYR A 119 7.36 -0.03 3.21
C TYR A 119 7.98 -0.31 4.58
N GLU A 120 8.79 0.62 5.11
CA GLU A 120 9.48 0.45 6.40
C GLU A 120 9.05 1.46 7.47
N GLY A 121 8.13 2.39 7.17
CA GLY A 121 7.48 3.21 8.19
C GLY A 121 6.95 4.57 7.70
N GLY A 122 6.34 5.30 8.63
CA GLY A 122 5.80 6.65 8.40
C GLY A 122 4.56 6.68 7.49
N ASN A 123 4.30 7.82 6.87
CA ASN A 123 3.19 7.94 5.93
C ASN A 123 3.65 7.60 4.51
N LEU A 124 2.88 6.79 3.80
CA LEU A 124 3.08 6.46 2.39
C LEU A 124 1.79 6.73 1.61
N THR A 125 1.89 7.51 0.53
CA THR A 125 0.81 7.72 -0.43
C THR A 125 1.22 7.14 -1.78
N VAL A 126 0.39 6.26 -2.33
CA VAL A 126 0.56 5.61 -3.62
C VAL A 126 -0.61 6.01 -4.51
N GLU A 127 -0.34 6.72 -5.59
CA GLU A 127 -1.37 7.30 -6.46
C GLU A 127 -1.14 6.96 -7.93
N ARG A 128 -2.12 6.36 -8.60
CA ARG A 128 -2.00 6.03 -10.04
C ARG A 128 -0.75 5.19 -10.35
N VAL A 129 -0.43 4.26 -9.45
CA VAL A 129 0.71 3.34 -9.61
C VAL A 129 0.21 1.97 -10.05
N GLN A 130 0.93 1.35 -10.98
CA GLN A 130 0.67 -0.01 -11.45
C GLN A 130 1.71 -0.98 -10.85
N PHE A 131 1.27 -1.97 -10.10
CA PHE A 131 2.08 -3.06 -9.57
C PHE A 131 1.82 -4.32 -10.40
N LEU A 132 2.73 -4.63 -11.31
CA LEU A 132 2.51 -5.68 -12.30
C LEU A 132 3.45 -6.87 -12.10
N ASN A 133 2.88 -8.07 -11.93
CA ASN A 133 3.63 -9.32 -11.92
C ASN A 133 4.82 -9.28 -10.95
N ASN A 134 4.67 -8.69 -9.76
CA ASN A 134 5.66 -8.75 -8.68
C ASN A 134 5.44 -9.99 -7.82
N GLU A 135 6.40 -10.36 -6.97
CA GLU A 135 6.10 -11.30 -5.89
C GLU A 135 5.09 -10.64 -4.93
N ASN A 136 5.42 -9.48 -4.35
CA ASN A 136 4.49 -8.59 -3.66
C ASN A 136 4.26 -7.31 -4.47
N GLY A 137 3.03 -6.77 -4.52
CA GLY A 137 2.87 -5.38 -4.97
C GLY A 137 3.49 -4.43 -3.94
N ILE A 138 2.92 -4.43 -2.73
CA ILE A 138 3.48 -3.75 -1.55
C ILE A 138 3.70 -4.78 -0.43
N LEU A 139 4.87 -4.73 0.20
CA LEU A 139 5.14 -5.46 1.45
C LEU A 139 5.64 -4.48 2.52
N GLY A 140 4.90 -4.34 3.60
CA GLY A 140 5.19 -3.45 4.71
C GLY A 140 5.25 -4.18 6.05
N GLY A 141 6.22 -3.82 6.88
CA GLY A 141 6.31 -4.26 8.27
C GLY A 141 5.46 -3.42 9.23
N ASP A 142 5.76 -3.56 10.52
CA ASP A 142 5.08 -2.81 11.59
C ASP A 142 5.57 -1.36 11.67
N ALA A 143 4.63 -0.42 11.74
CA ALA A 143 4.86 1.00 11.95
C ALA A 143 3.60 1.62 12.54
N ARG A 144 3.44 1.52 13.86
CA ARG A 144 2.16 1.76 14.57
C ARG A 144 1.55 3.15 14.34
N ASP A 145 2.37 4.16 14.07
CA ASP A 145 1.95 5.53 13.76
C ASP A 145 1.73 5.78 12.26
N GLY A 146 2.15 4.85 11.41
CA GLY A 146 2.16 4.97 9.97
C GLY A 146 0.77 4.88 9.35
N THR A 147 0.60 5.59 8.24
CA THR A 147 -0.61 5.56 7.41
C THR A 147 -0.23 5.27 5.97
N VAL A 148 -0.87 4.26 5.37
CA VAL A 148 -0.69 3.91 3.97
C VAL A 148 -1.97 4.23 3.21
N ARG A 149 -1.87 5.11 2.22
CA ARG A 149 -2.95 5.44 1.28
C ARG A 149 -2.62 4.91 -0.10
N ILE A 150 -3.55 4.17 -0.68
CA ILE A 150 -3.45 3.61 -2.03
C ILE A 150 -4.66 4.11 -2.80
N VAL A 151 -4.44 4.87 -3.87
CA VAL A 151 -5.49 5.62 -4.55
C VAL A 151 -5.33 5.47 -6.05
N ASP A 152 -6.43 5.20 -6.76
CA ASP A 152 -6.48 5.11 -8.23
C ASP A 152 -5.39 4.18 -8.82
N SER A 153 -5.02 3.11 -8.10
CA SER A 153 -3.87 2.25 -8.41
C SER A 153 -4.28 0.86 -8.86
N VAL A 154 -3.40 0.15 -9.56
CA VAL A 154 -3.67 -1.20 -10.10
C VAL A 154 -2.65 -2.20 -9.57
N PHE A 155 -3.10 -3.32 -9.05
CA PHE A 155 -2.30 -4.47 -8.65
C PHE A 155 -2.73 -5.65 -9.52
N GLN A 156 -1.85 -6.12 -10.41
CA GLN A 156 -2.21 -7.16 -11.35
C GLN A 156 -1.19 -8.29 -11.36
N GLN A 157 -1.68 -9.52 -11.21
CA GLN A 157 -0.88 -10.75 -11.29
C GLN A 157 0.32 -10.79 -10.32
N ASN A 158 0.22 -10.06 -9.21
CA ASN A 158 1.15 -10.20 -8.10
C ASN A 158 0.86 -11.48 -7.31
N GLY A 159 1.75 -11.87 -6.41
CA GLY A 159 1.55 -12.99 -5.50
C GLY A 159 2.37 -14.23 -5.88
N ARG A 160 2.93 -14.86 -4.85
CA ARG A 160 3.72 -16.10 -4.91
C ARG A 160 3.82 -16.67 -3.51
N CYS A 161 3.48 -17.93 -3.31
CA CYS A 161 3.71 -18.68 -2.09
C CYS A 161 4.85 -19.66 -2.33
N ALA A 162 6.03 -19.28 -1.83
CA ALA A 162 7.22 -20.14 -1.81
C ALA A 162 7.62 -20.40 -0.35
N ARG A 163 8.71 -19.79 0.13
CA ARG A 163 9.11 -19.84 1.55
C ARG A 163 8.21 -18.97 2.43
N ALA A 164 7.83 -17.81 1.91
CA ALA A 164 6.80 -16.95 2.45
C ALA A 164 5.74 -16.71 1.37
N CYS A 165 4.51 -16.41 1.78
CA CYS A 165 3.48 -15.96 0.87
C CYS A 165 3.61 -14.46 0.61
N ALA A 166 3.61 -14.13 -0.67
CA ALA A 166 3.57 -12.79 -1.20
C ALA A 166 2.15 -12.47 -1.71
N HIS A 167 1.75 -11.21 -1.63
CA HIS A 167 0.37 -10.73 -1.76
C HIS A 167 0.28 -9.56 -2.75
N GLY A 168 -0.94 -9.14 -3.11
CA GLY A 168 -1.15 -7.87 -3.82
C GLY A 168 -0.63 -6.70 -2.98
N ALA A 169 -1.20 -6.50 -1.80
CA ALA A 169 -0.69 -5.60 -0.77
C ALA A 169 -0.70 -6.30 0.59
N TYR A 170 0.46 -6.35 1.26
CA TYR A 170 0.59 -6.81 2.64
C TYR A 170 1.19 -5.70 3.52
N LEU A 171 0.41 -5.19 4.47
CA LEU A 171 0.83 -4.19 5.44
C LEU A 171 0.73 -4.76 6.86
N GLY A 172 1.81 -4.60 7.64
CA GLY A 172 1.87 -4.96 9.05
C GLY A 172 1.06 -4.04 9.96
N HIS A 173 1.42 -3.98 11.24
CA HIS A 173 0.71 -3.18 12.22
C HIS A 173 0.95 -1.68 12.00
N VAL A 174 0.00 -1.04 11.32
CA VAL A 174 -0.02 0.40 11.05
C VAL A 174 -1.31 1.05 11.58
N LYS A 175 -1.35 2.38 11.68
CA LYS A 175 -2.54 3.10 12.15
C LYS A 175 -3.71 2.96 11.18
N LEU A 176 -3.45 3.15 9.89
CA LEU A 176 -4.47 3.15 8.84
C LEU A 176 -3.92 2.61 7.54
N VAL A 177 -4.65 1.68 6.93
CA VAL A 177 -4.56 1.37 5.50
C VAL A 177 -5.85 1.84 4.84
N ARG A 178 -5.75 2.76 3.90
CA ARG A 178 -6.89 3.26 3.13
C ARG A 178 -6.66 3.04 1.64
N ILE A 179 -7.53 2.27 1.02
CA ILE A 179 -7.48 1.89 -0.39
C ILE A 179 -8.73 2.44 -1.06
N GLU A 180 -8.55 3.30 -2.07
CA GLU A 180 -9.63 4.02 -2.74
C GLU A 180 -9.52 3.86 -4.25
N ARG A 181 -10.65 3.57 -4.92
CA ARG A 181 -10.77 3.56 -6.39
C ARG A 181 -9.68 2.75 -7.09
N SER A 182 -9.24 1.67 -6.45
CA SER A 182 -8.10 0.86 -6.88
C SER A 182 -8.55 -0.52 -7.32
N ARG A 183 -7.73 -1.17 -8.15
CA ARG A 183 -8.04 -2.47 -8.74
C ARG A 183 -7.01 -3.50 -8.31
N PHE A 184 -7.46 -4.65 -7.83
CA PHE A 184 -6.63 -5.81 -7.52
C PHE A 184 -7.13 -6.98 -8.35
N LEU A 185 -6.32 -7.43 -9.31
CA LEU A 185 -6.75 -8.31 -10.39
C LEU A 185 -5.83 -9.50 -10.52
N GLU A 186 -6.41 -10.69 -10.57
CA GLU A 186 -5.71 -11.95 -10.88
C GLU A 186 -4.47 -12.20 -9.99
N THR A 187 -4.54 -11.83 -8.70
CA THR A 187 -3.49 -12.20 -7.74
C THR A 187 -3.29 -13.72 -7.80
N ARG A 188 -2.04 -14.17 -7.94
CA ARG A 188 -1.71 -15.58 -8.18
C ARG A 188 -1.67 -16.39 -6.89
N GLN A 189 -1.00 -15.94 -5.84
CA GLN A 189 -0.99 -16.69 -4.58
C GLN A 189 -1.01 -15.68 -3.43
N GLY A 190 -1.26 -16.15 -2.22
CA GLY A 190 -1.48 -15.24 -1.08
C GLY A 190 -2.85 -14.57 -1.18
N HIS A 191 -2.92 -13.26 -0.99
CA HIS A 191 -4.18 -12.51 -0.89
C HIS A 191 -4.10 -11.25 -1.73
N HIS A 192 -5.22 -10.74 -2.24
CA HIS A 192 -5.20 -9.42 -2.88
C HIS A 192 -4.80 -8.35 -1.86
N VAL A 193 -5.45 -8.34 -0.69
CA VAL A 193 -5.12 -7.42 0.42
C VAL A 193 -4.95 -8.20 1.73
N LYS A 194 -3.82 -8.01 2.42
CA LYS A 194 -3.56 -8.47 3.78
C LYS A 194 -3.18 -7.26 4.65
N SER A 195 -3.95 -6.97 5.69
CA SER A 195 -3.73 -5.78 6.52
C SER A 195 -3.82 -6.11 8.01
N ARG A 196 -2.74 -5.86 8.74
CA ARG A 196 -2.71 -5.91 10.22
C ARG A 196 -2.94 -4.53 10.86
N ALA A 197 -3.47 -3.58 10.08
CA ALA A 197 -3.68 -2.22 10.54
C ALA A 197 -4.75 -2.15 11.64
N LEU A 198 -4.64 -1.14 12.51
CA LEU A 198 -5.69 -0.78 13.47
C LEU A 198 -7.02 -0.45 12.76
N ARG A 199 -6.95 0.16 11.58
CA ARG A 199 -8.09 0.39 10.70
C ARG A 199 -7.72 0.13 9.24
N THR A 200 -8.58 -0.61 8.55
CA THR A 200 -8.50 -0.83 7.10
C THR A 200 -9.77 -0.34 6.43
N GLU A 201 -9.60 0.44 5.37
CA GLU A 201 -10.70 0.97 4.57
C GLU A 201 -10.48 0.61 3.10
N VAL A 202 -11.47 -0.03 2.47
CA VAL A 202 -11.48 -0.40 1.06
C VAL A 202 -12.73 0.21 0.43
N ILE A 203 -12.55 1.25 -0.39
CA ILE A 203 -13.63 2.13 -0.84
C ILE A 203 -13.61 2.23 -2.37
N ASP A 204 -14.74 1.93 -3.01
CA ASP A 204 -14.93 2.00 -4.45
C ASP A 204 -13.88 1.21 -5.26
N CYS A 205 -13.44 0.07 -4.73
CA CYS A 205 -12.42 -0.78 -5.32
C CYS A 205 -13.01 -1.93 -6.16
N ASP A 206 -12.21 -2.45 -7.09
CA ASP A 206 -12.49 -3.69 -7.84
C ASP A 206 -11.45 -4.75 -7.48
N ILE A 207 -11.83 -5.74 -6.69
CA ILE A 207 -10.95 -6.82 -6.22
C ILE A 207 -11.48 -8.14 -6.78
N ALA A 208 -10.79 -8.69 -7.78
CA ALA A 208 -11.29 -9.79 -8.60
C ALA A 208 -10.18 -10.80 -8.89
N ASP A 209 -10.46 -12.08 -8.66
CA ASP A 209 -9.58 -13.15 -9.11
C ASP A 209 -9.59 -13.27 -10.64
N GLY A 210 -10.72 -12.99 -11.28
CA GLY A 210 -10.91 -13.24 -12.69
C GLY A 210 -10.85 -14.75 -13.02
N PRO A 211 -10.77 -15.10 -14.31
CA PRO A 211 -10.82 -16.50 -14.74
C PRO A 211 -9.58 -17.31 -14.32
N ASN A 212 -8.45 -16.65 -14.10
CA ASN A 212 -7.15 -17.30 -13.90
C ASN A 212 -6.47 -16.95 -12.56
N GLY A 213 -7.00 -16.01 -11.79
CA GLY A 213 -6.45 -15.67 -10.48
C GLY A 213 -6.62 -16.82 -9.50
N THR A 214 -5.56 -17.06 -8.73
CA THR A 214 -5.45 -18.18 -7.80
C THR A 214 -5.30 -17.69 -6.35
N SER A 215 -5.68 -16.43 -6.06
CA SER A 215 -5.61 -15.86 -4.71
C SER A 215 -6.40 -16.70 -3.69
N SER A 216 -6.00 -16.63 -2.42
CA SER A 216 -6.69 -17.26 -1.29
C SER A 216 -7.85 -16.36 -0.82
N TYR A 217 -7.61 -15.40 0.07
CA TYR A 217 -8.60 -14.37 0.42
C TYR A 217 -8.53 -13.16 -0.50
N LEU A 218 -9.68 -12.51 -0.75
CA LEU A 218 -9.72 -11.19 -1.36
C LEU A 218 -9.20 -10.14 -0.37
N ILE A 219 -9.69 -10.19 0.86
CA ILE A 219 -9.25 -9.31 1.94
C ILE A 219 -9.03 -10.15 3.20
N GLU A 220 -7.85 -10.03 3.79
CA GLU A 220 -7.52 -10.63 5.07
C GLU A 220 -7.16 -9.55 6.10
N ILE A 221 -7.84 -9.58 7.24
CA ILE A 221 -7.60 -8.77 8.43
C ILE A 221 -7.18 -9.73 9.56
N PRO A 222 -5.97 -10.32 9.47
CA PRO A 222 -5.61 -11.53 10.21
C PRO A 222 -5.56 -11.34 11.73
N ASN A 223 -5.27 -10.14 12.23
CA ASN A 223 -5.21 -9.84 13.68
C ASN A 223 -6.38 -9.03 14.22
N GLY A 224 -7.49 -8.95 13.47
CA GLY A 224 -8.56 -7.99 13.75
C GLY A 224 -8.13 -6.56 13.43
N GLY A 225 -8.83 -5.59 14.02
CA GLY A 225 -8.77 -4.19 13.63
C GLY A 225 -10.04 -3.79 12.91
N SER A 226 -10.35 -2.49 12.91
CA SER A 226 -11.59 -2.01 12.29
C SER A 226 -11.55 -2.18 10.77
N LEU A 227 -12.63 -2.66 10.18
CA LEU A 227 -12.76 -2.85 8.74
C LEU A 227 -13.96 -2.06 8.20
N LEU A 228 -13.71 -1.25 7.16
CA LEU A 228 -14.74 -0.68 6.31
C LEU A 228 -14.52 -1.15 4.87
N VAL A 229 -15.52 -1.79 4.27
CA VAL A 229 -15.57 -2.04 2.83
C VAL A 229 -16.82 -1.36 2.27
N ARG A 230 -16.65 -0.44 1.32
CA ARG A 230 -17.77 0.36 0.80
C ARG A 230 -17.74 0.46 -0.70
N GLY A 231 -18.91 0.36 -1.34
CA GLY A 231 -19.06 0.65 -2.77
C GLY A 231 -18.20 -0.22 -3.70
N SER A 232 -17.69 -1.34 -3.19
CA SER A 232 -16.65 -2.11 -3.87
C SER A 232 -17.23 -3.32 -4.61
N ARG A 233 -16.58 -3.69 -5.71
CA ARG A 233 -16.84 -4.94 -6.42
C ARG A 233 -15.81 -5.98 -5.97
N LEU A 234 -16.30 -7.13 -5.53
CA LEU A 234 -15.52 -8.23 -5.02
C LEU A 234 -15.90 -9.49 -5.81
N GLU A 235 -14.91 -10.25 -6.27
CA GLU A 235 -15.16 -11.46 -7.06
C GLU A 235 -14.20 -12.58 -6.71
N LYS A 236 -14.77 -13.73 -6.34
CA LYS A 236 -14.05 -14.98 -6.09
C LYS A 236 -14.13 -15.86 -7.34
N GLY A 237 -12.97 -16.14 -7.92
CA GLY A 237 -12.86 -16.81 -9.21
C GLY A 237 -12.77 -18.33 -9.12
N PRO A 238 -12.94 -19.04 -10.25
CA PRO A 238 -12.98 -20.50 -10.29
C PRO A 238 -11.65 -21.17 -9.92
N MET A 239 -10.52 -20.46 -10.07
CA MET A 239 -9.18 -21.01 -9.86
C MET A 239 -8.58 -20.70 -8.48
N THR A 240 -9.32 -20.04 -7.61
CA THR A 240 -8.85 -19.68 -6.26
C THR A 240 -8.29 -20.84 -5.44
N GLU A 241 -7.23 -20.57 -4.69
CA GLU A 241 -6.66 -21.55 -3.75
C GLU A 241 -7.56 -21.74 -2.51
N ASN A 242 -8.23 -20.68 -2.04
CA ASN A 242 -9.18 -20.76 -0.93
C ASN A 242 -10.61 -20.53 -1.41
N ALA A 243 -11.26 -21.64 -1.74
CA ALA A 243 -12.63 -21.64 -2.22
C ALA A 243 -13.67 -21.25 -1.15
N ALA A 244 -13.33 -21.37 0.13
CA ALA A 244 -14.30 -21.34 1.22
C ALA A 244 -14.64 -19.92 1.70
N THR A 245 -13.74 -18.94 1.59
CA THR A 245 -13.91 -17.62 2.22
C THR A 245 -13.38 -16.49 1.34
N ALA A 246 -14.14 -15.39 1.24
CA ALA A 246 -13.71 -14.19 0.51
C ALA A 246 -13.00 -13.17 1.40
N ILE A 247 -13.61 -12.80 2.53
CA ILE A 247 -13.05 -11.88 3.53
C ILE A 247 -12.86 -12.63 4.84
N SER A 248 -11.64 -12.62 5.37
CA SER A 248 -11.28 -13.29 6.62
C SER A 248 -10.80 -12.30 7.67
N ILE A 249 -11.36 -12.36 8.89
CA ILE A 249 -11.07 -11.44 9.98
C ILE A 249 -10.71 -12.23 11.25
N GLY A 250 -9.52 -11.96 11.80
CA GLY A 250 -9.03 -12.55 13.05
C GLY A 250 -8.39 -13.94 12.93
N ALA A 251 -8.16 -14.44 11.71
CA ALA A 251 -7.68 -15.81 11.46
C ALA A 251 -6.30 -16.16 12.03
N GLU A 252 -5.47 -15.18 12.36
CA GLU A 252 -4.14 -15.39 12.97
C GLU A 252 -4.06 -14.89 14.41
N GLY A 253 -5.20 -14.79 15.09
CA GLY A 253 -5.32 -14.36 16.48
C GLY A 253 -5.58 -12.86 16.59
N VAL A 254 -6.67 -12.50 17.30
CA VAL A 254 -7.10 -11.11 17.47
C VAL A 254 -6.16 -10.39 18.43
N GLN A 255 -5.44 -9.39 17.93
CA GLN A 255 -4.48 -8.57 18.69
C GLN A 255 -4.79 -7.07 18.60
N GLN A 256 -5.63 -6.66 17.65
CA GLN A 256 -6.05 -5.27 17.48
C GLN A 256 -7.48 -5.09 18.01
N PRO A 257 -7.79 -3.95 18.67
CA PRO A 257 -9.16 -3.61 19.01
C PRO A 257 -9.97 -3.48 17.72
N THR A 258 -11.11 -4.15 17.69
CA THR A 258 -11.98 -4.22 16.51
C THR A 258 -13.24 -3.43 16.84
N GLU A 259 -13.22 -2.11 16.65
CA GLU A 259 -14.36 -1.26 17.04
C GLU A 259 -15.53 -1.39 16.07
N GLN A 260 -15.24 -1.69 14.80
CA GLN A 260 -16.23 -1.75 13.74
C GLN A 260 -15.82 -2.75 12.66
N ILE A 261 -16.77 -3.56 12.20
CA ILE A 261 -16.69 -4.28 10.93
C ILE A 261 -17.94 -3.90 10.13
N LEU A 262 -17.77 -3.12 9.08
CA LEU A 262 -18.85 -2.63 8.22
C LEU A 262 -18.51 -2.92 6.76
N ILE A 263 -19.40 -3.66 6.09
CA ILE A 263 -19.34 -3.87 4.64
C ILE A 263 -20.66 -3.38 4.07
N GLU A 264 -20.63 -2.34 3.24
CA GLU A 264 -21.86 -1.70 2.76
C GLU A 264 -21.84 -1.31 1.29
N GLY A 265 -23.02 -1.38 0.66
CA GLY A 265 -23.23 -0.97 -0.73
C GLY A 265 -22.29 -1.65 -1.73
N SER A 266 -21.75 -2.83 -1.39
CA SER A 266 -20.77 -3.54 -2.19
C SER A 266 -21.40 -4.72 -2.94
N THR A 267 -20.81 -5.14 -4.04
CA THR A 267 -21.25 -6.34 -4.78
C THR A 267 -20.23 -7.44 -4.59
N PHE A 268 -20.68 -8.63 -4.18
CA PHE A 268 -19.86 -9.83 -4.17
C PHE A 268 -20.39 -10.87 -5.15
N THR A 269 -19.51 -11.31 -6.04
CA THR A 269 -19.78 -12.37 -7.02
C THR A 269 -18.93 -13.59 -6.69
N ASN A 270 -19.56 -14.75 -6.58
CA ASN A 270 -18.87 -16.03 -6.48
C ASN A 270 -19.08 -16.81 -7.78
N ASP A 271 -18.03 -16.91 -8.59
CA ASP A 271 -18.03 -17.60 -9.89
C ASP A 271 -17.66 -19.10 -9.75
N GLN A 272 -17.54 -19.59 -8.52
CA GLN A 272 -17.29 -21.00 -8.24
C GLN A 272 -18.57 -21.83 -8.30
N SER A 273 -18.43 -23.13 -8.58
CA SER A 273 -19.54 -24.10 -8.54
C SER A 273 -19.98 -24.53 -7.13
N ARG A 274 -19.41 -23.91 -6.08
CA ARG A 274 -19.62 -24.27 -4.68
C ARG A 274 -19.89 -23.02 -3.83
N PRO A 275 -20.52 -23.17 -2.64
CA PRO A 275 -20.75 -22.04 -1.74
C PRO A 275 -19.44 -21.42 -1.22
N THR A 276 -19.43 -20.10 -1.12
CA THR A 276 -18.33 -19.34 -0.49
C THR A 276 -18.87 -18.42 0.60
N ILE A 277 -18.17 -18.38 1.72
CA ILE A 277 -18.44 -17.46 2.82
C ILE A 277 -17.98 -16.07 2.38
N PHE A 278 -18.88 -15.09 2.36
CA PHE A 278 -18.48 -13.74 2.04
C PHE A 278 -17.62 -13.13 3.16
N VAL A 279 -18.08 -13.17 4.40
CA VAL A 279 -17.30 -12.70 5.57
C VAL A 279 -17.18 -13.78 6.63
N ARG A 280 -15.96 -14.22 6.92
CA ARG A 280 -15.65 -15.07 8.07
C ARG A 280 -15.06 -14.21 9.19
N ASN A 281 -15.80 -14.07 10.29
CA ASN A 281 -15.44 -13.23 11.42
C ASN A 281 -15.18 -14.05 12.68
N ILE A 282 -13.94 -14.03 13.18
CA ILE A 282 -13.54 -14.71 14.42
C ILE A 282 -13.54 -13.74 15.61
N THR A 283 -13.69 -12.44 15.37
CA THR A 283 -13.72 -11.44 16.43
C THR A 283 -15.05 -11.45 17.17
N ALA A 284 -15.08 -10.90 18.40
CA ALA A 284 -16.32 -10.71 19.16
C ALA A 284 -17.15 -9.51 18.67
N THR A 285 -16.61 -8.70 17.76
CA THR A 285 -17.32 -7.55 17.19
C THR A 285 -18.18 -8.03 16.04
N PRO A 286 -19.51 -7.84 16.06
CA PRO A 286 -20.36 -8.28 14.96
C PRO A 286 -20.02 -7.57 13.65
N ALA A 287 -19.96 -8.33 12.55
CA ALA A 287 -19.89 -7.77 11.21
C ALA A 287 -21.27 -7.25 10.76
N ASP A 288 -21.33 -6.01 10.28
CA ASP A 288 -22.56 -5.40 9.75
C ASP A 288 -22.49 -5.34 8.23
N LEU A 289 -23.33 -6.12 7.55
CA LEU A 289 -23.43 -6.19 6.10
C LEU A 289 -24.67 -5.43 5.64
N ARG A 290 -24.52 -4.25 5.03
CA ARG A 290 -25.65 -3.36 4.67
C ARG A 290 -25.81 -3.14 3.18
N GLY A 291 -26.95 -3.47 2.62
CA GLY A 291 -27.26 -3.15 1.21
C GLY A 291 -26.26 -3.73 0.21
N ASN A 292 -25.65 -4.87 0.54
CA ASN A 292 -24.73 -5.58 -0.37
C ASN A 292 -25.51 -6.46 -1.34
N VAL A 293 -24.98 -6.63 -2.55
CA VAL A 293 -25.55 -7.50 -3.58
C VAL A 293 -24.71 -8.77 -3.70
N PHE A 294 -25.34 -9.94 -3.61
CA PHE A 294 -24.68 -11.24 -3.75
C PHE A 294 -25.08 -11.93 -5.05
N LYS A 295 -24.10 -12.47 -5.78
CA LYS A 295 -24.30 -13.24 -7.02
C LYS A 295 -23.58 -14.58 -6.91
N GLY A 296 -24.24 -15.65 -7.34
CA GLY A 296 -23.73 -17.02 -7.23
C GLY A 296 -24.03 -17.66 -5.86
N GLN A 297 -23.34 -18.76 -5.54
CA GLN A 297 -23.55 -19.48 -4.29
C GLN A 297 -22.82 -18.79 -3.14
N VAL A 298 -23.51 -17.94 -2.38
CA VAL A 298 -22.90 -17.14 -1.31
C VAL A 298 -23.53 -17.47 0.04
N ARG A 299 -22.68 -17.71 1.04
CA ARG A 299 -23.06 -17.66 2.46
C ARG A 299 -22.61 -16.29 3.02
N PRO A 300 -23.52 -15.36 3.38
CA PRO A 300 -23.13 -13.99 3.72
C PRO A 300 -22.09 -13.88 4.84
N PHE A 301 -22.21 -14.70 5.89
CA PHE A 301 -21.20 -14.71 6.95
C PHE A 301 -21.08 -16.06 7.67
N GLU A 302 -19.96 -16.21 8.38
CA GLU A 302 -19.71 -17.18 9.44
C GLU A 302 -19.12 -16.42 10.64
N GLY A 303 -19.66 -16.66 11.85
CA GLY A 303 -19.32 -15.91 13.07
C GLY A 303 -20.32 -14.79 13.39
N ASP A 304 -19.95 -13.90 14.31
CA ASP A 304 -20.83 -12.82 14.79
C ASP A 304 -21.08 -11.79 13.69
N GLY A 305 -22.35 -11.50 13.40
CA GLY A 305 -22.73 -10.50 12.41
C GLY A 305 -24.24 -10.39 12.17
N ALA A 306 -24.61 -9.41 11.37
CA ALA A 306 -25.96 -9.16 10.90
C ALA A 306 -25.96 -8.77 9.41
N LEU A 307 -26.94 -9.26 8.68
CA LEU A 307 -27.25 -8.83 7.32
C LEU A 307 -28.46 -7.88 7.37
N ARG A 308 -28.34 -6.70 6.76
CA ARG A 308 -29.34 -5.63 6.77
C ARG A 308 -29.57 -5.02 5.39
#